data_AF-A0A2R7Y254-F1
#
_entry.id   AF-A0A2R7Y254-F1
#
_cell.length_a   1.000
_cell.length_b   1.000
_cell.length_c   1.000
_cell.angle_alpha   90.00
_cell.angle_beta   90.00
_cell.angle_gamma   90.00
#
_symmetry.space_group_name_H-M   'P 1'
#
loop_
_entity.id
_entity.type
_entity.pdbx_description
1 polymer ?
#
loop_
_entity_poly.entity_id
_entity_poly.type
_entity_poly.pdbx_seq_one_letter_code
_entity_poly.pdbx_strand_id
1 'polypeptide(L)'
;MTPQSKIDKLILVLNMVTYRIDALLANAIDVIMISAYTTIVSKALNLLNASLDEVIYLLGVTIILTHIAYMIVYLLNDLIDYSTAYLSKVDYSFYRLRPVFYFRRALWIIVYSALLYVTGITAILITIPTISGPTLIFIPVFIVTAIMHSYARGIHRIITFLMLRFSKYIYTLVAFSMLSFGEINTYVLLLTTFSIIIPYLAYSSTGYSRLKGLKTRSLNGIAYLIPVLSILMAIPLGMTLLGYSIFDLLRALLCGYFYIILPLTIVRQMLRRPLGAVNPTFYHHLLRLSLGFVAAFSISILVILLS
;
A
#
# COMPACT_ATOMS: atom_id res chain seq x y z
N MET A 1 -22.76 -13.41 -32.05
CA MET A 1 -21.66 -12.61 -31.44
C MET A 1 -21.78 -11.20 -31.99
N THR A 2 -22.10 -10.20 -31.17
CA THR A 2 -22.10 -8.80 -31.62
C THR A 2 -20.66 -8.33 -31.82
N PRO A 3 -20.37 -7.52 -32.86
CA PRO A 3 -19.05 -6.95 -33.04
C PRO A 3 -18.78 -5.99 -31.87
N GLN A 4 -17.83 -6.33 -31.00
CA GLN A 4 -17.33 -5.44 -29.95
C GLN A 4 -16.83 -4.15 -30.61
N SER A 5 -17.36 -3.01 -30.17
CA SER A 5 -16.96 -1.71 -30.70
C SER A 5 -15.48 -1.47 -30.42
N LYS A 6 -14.82 -0.63 -31.24
CA LYS A 6 -13.41 -0.22 -30.98
C LYS A 6 -13.26 0.42 -29.59
N ILE A 7 -14.32 1.04 -29.08
CA ILE A 7 -14.41 1.62 -27.75
C ILE A 7 -14.36 0.52 -26.66
N ASP A 8 -15.05 -0.60 -26.84
CA ASP A 8 -14.98 -1.72 -25.90
C ASP A 8 -13.58 -2.31 -25.82
N LYS A 9 -12.87 -2.43 -26.95
CA LYS A 9 -11.47 -2.89 -26.99
C LYS A 9 -10.51 -1.89 -26.33
N LEU A 10 -10.72 -0.59 -26.53
CA LEU A 10 -9.95 0.45 -25.85
C LEU A 10 -10.23 0.44 -24.34
N ILE A 11 -11.48 0.37 -23.92
CA ILE A 11 -11.90 0.23 -22.50
C ILE A 11 -11.33 -1.05 -21.89
N LEU A 12 -11.12 -2.09 -22.69
CA LEU A 12 -10.61 -3.41 -22.30
C LEU A 12 -9.08 -3.44 -22.16
N VAL A 13 -8.35 -2.81 -23.09
CA VAL A 13 -6.90 -2.55 -22.96
C VAL A 13 -6.66 -1.60 -21.81
N LEU A 14 -7.44 -0.52 -21.76
CA LEU A 14 -7.48 0.37 -20.62
C LEU A 14 -7.80 -0.46 -19.39
N ASN A 15 -8.79 -1.34 -19.29
CA ASN A 15 -9.06 -2.12 -18.06
C ASN A 15 -7.95 -3.08 -17.65
N MET A 16 -7.26 -3.74 -18.59
CA MET A 16 -6.05 -4.51 -18.28
C MET A 16 -4.97 -3.63 -17.65
N VAL A 17 -4.84 -2.40 -18.14
CA VAL A 17 -3.95 -1.38 -17.59
C VAL A 17 -4.56 -0.67 -16.38
N THR A 18 -5.89 -0.51 -16.26
CA THR A 18 -6.64 0.40 -15.37
C THR A 18 -7.00 -0.30 -14.09
N TYR A 19 -7.29 -1.61 -14.11
CA TYR A 19 -7.27 -2.41 -12.88
C TYR A 19 -5.88 -2.39 -12.24
N ARG A 20 -4.83 -2.35 -13.07
CA ARG A 20 -3.45 -2.19 -12.59
C ARG A 20 -3.14 -0.74 -12.21
N ILE A 21 -3.72 0.28 -12.86
CA ILE A 21 -3.61 1.70 -12.45
C ILE A 21 -4.35 1.93 -11.14
N ASP A 22 -5.55 1.40 -10.94
CA ASP A 22 -6.30 1.48 -9.69
C ASP A 22 -5.48 0.90 -8.53
N ALA A 23 -4.98 -0.34 -8.72
CA ALA A 23 -4.08 -0.99 -7.77
C ALA A 23 -2.75 -0.23 -7.59
N LEU A 24 -2.19 0.35 -8.67
CA LEU A 24 -0.97 1.15 -8.65
C LEU A 24 -1.17 2.44 -7.88
N LEU A 25 -2.22 3.21 -8.15
CA LEU A 25 -2.55 4.45 -7.46
C LEU A 25 -2.84 4.19 -5.98
N ALA A 26 -3.60 3.14 -5.67
CA ALA A 26 -3.85 2.74 -4.29
C ALA A 26 -2.55 2.38 -3.55
N ASN A 27 -1.67 1.59 -4.17
CA ASN A 27 -0.37 1.28 -3.61
C ASN A 27 0.55 2.50 -3.53
N ALA A 28 0.51 3.38 -4.53
CA ALA A 28 1.34 4.57 -4.61
C ALA A 28 0.99 5.55 -3.49
N ILE A 29 -0.30 5.76 -3.20
CA ILE A 29 -0.72 6.60 -2.06
C ILE A 29 -0.19 6.02 -0.74
N ASP A 30 -0.34 4.71 -0.52
CA ASP A 30 0.16 4.06 0.69
C ASP A 30 1.71 4.16 0.80
N VAL A 31 2.41 3.90 -0.30
CA VAL A 31 3.89 3.95 -0.36
C VAL A 31 4.40 5.36 -0.15
N ILE A 32 3.84 6.36 -0.84
CA ILE A 32 4.19 7.78 -0.66
C ILE A 32 4.01 8.18 0.80
N MET A 33 2.87 7.86 1.39
CA MET A 33 2.60 8.21 2.78
C MET A 33 3.65 7.62 3.73
N ILE A 34 4.01 6.34 3.56
CA ILE A 34 5.01 5.67 4.40
C ILE A 34 6.41 6.24 4.14
N SER A 35 6.86 6.25 2.89
CA SER A 35 8.22 6.68 2.52
C SER A 35 8.46 8.17 2.79
N ALA A 36 7.49 9.05 2.52
CA ALA A 36 7.61 10.47 2.84
C ALA A 36 7.63 10.69 4.36
N TYR A 37 6.79 9.99 5.12
CA TYR A 37 6.85 10.03 6.59
C TYR A 37 8.23 9.58 7.09
N THR A 38 8.75 8.45 6.61
CA THR A 38 10.08 7.95 6.98
C THR A 38 11.18 8.95 6.62
N THR A 39 11.08 9.60 5.46
CA THR A 39 12.05 10.62 5.03
C THR A 39 12.05 11.80 6.01
N ILE A 40 10.88 12.35 6.37
CA ILE A 40 10.77 13.48 7.28
C ILE A 40 11.27 13.14 8.68
N VAL A 41 10.89 11.97 9.22
CA VAL A 41 11.38 11.52 10.53
C VAL A 41 12.90 11.33 10.49
N SER A 42 13.44 10.71 9.43
CA SER A 42 14.88 10.47 9.30
C SER A 42 15.67 11.78 9.14
N LYS A 43 15.16 12.75 8.38
CA LYS A 43 15.74 14.10 8.27
C LYS A 43 15.71 14.83 9.61
N ALA A 44 14.59 14.80 10.32
CA ALA A 44 14.44 15.47 11.62
C ALA A 44 15.39 14.90 12.71
N LEU A 45 15.78 13.63 12.58
CA LEU A 45 16.78 12.98 13.43
C LEU A 45 18.21 13.11 12.90
N ASN A 46 18.43 13.76 11.75
CA ASN A 46 19.72 13.84 11.05
C ASN A 46 20.29 12.46 10.64
N LEU A 47 19.43 11.48 10.40
CA LEU A 47 19.82 10.14 9.93
C LEU A 47 19.96 10.07 8.40
N LEU A 48 19.26 10.94 7.68
CA LEU A 48 19.23 10.98 6.22
C LEU A 48 19.49 12.40 5.73
N ASN A 49 20.53 12.58 4.92
CA ASN A 49 20.81 13.82 4.21
C ASN A 49 20.64 13.61 2.70
N ALA A 50 19.38 13.51 2.27
CA ALA A 50 19.03 13.32 0.86
C ALA A 50 18.59 14.64 0.22
N SER A 51 19.14 14.92 -0.96
CA SER A 51 18.70 16.00 -1.84
C SER A 51 17.27 15.78 -2.33
N LEU A 52 16.61 16.83 -2.83
CA LEU A 52 15.25 16.72 -3.35
C LEU A 52 15.15 15.69 -4.49
N ASP A 53 16.11 15.70 -5.41
CA ASP A 53 16.13 14.81 -6.57
C ASP A 53 16.26 13.35 -6.14
N GLU A 54 17.12 13.08 -5.14
CA GLU A 54 17.22 11.76 -4.52
C GLU A 54 15.91 11.33 -3.87
N VAL A 55 15.21 12.24 -3.17
CA VAL A 55 13.93 11.90 -2.55
C VAL A 55 12.84 11.63 -3.59
N ILE A 56 12.77 12.42 -4.67
CA ILE A 56 11.85 12.16 -5.80
C ILE A 56 12.13 10.79 -6.41
N TYR A 57 13.40 10.49 -6.66
CA TYR A 57 13.85 9.20 -7.16
C TYR A 57 13.46 8.05 -6.21
N LEU A 58 13.74 8.19 -4.91
CA LEU A 58 13.41 7.20 -3.88
C LEU A 58 11.91 6.93 -3.82
N LEU A 59 11.07 7.97 -3.83
CA LEU A 59 9.62 7.82 -3.84
C LEU A 59 9.14 7.09 -5.09
N GLY A 60 9.58 7.51 -6.28
CA GLY A 60 9.17 6.91 -7.55
C GLY A 60 9.58 5.44 -7.67
N VAL A 61 10.84 5.13 -7.37
CA VAL A 61 11.36 3.77 -7.44
C VAL A 61 10.67 2.87 -6.40
N THR A 62 10.51 3.32 -5.16
CA THR A 62 9.85 2.51 -4.13
C THR A 62 8.40 2.16 -4.50
N ILE A 63 7.66 3.08 -5.15
CA ILE A 63 6.30 2.80 -5.64
C ILE A 63 6.31 1.66 -6.66
N ILE A 64 7.18 1.74 -7.66
CA ILE A 64 7.28 0.74 -8.74
C ILE A 64 7.68 -0.62 -8.16
N LEU A 65 8.68 -0.64 -7.28
CA LEU A 65 9.16 -1.85 -6.64
C LEU A 65 8.08 -2.54 -5.82
N THR A 66 7.42 -1.81 -4.93
CA THR A 66 6.33 -2.36 -4.12
C THR A 66 5.18 -2.82 -4.99
N HIS A 67 4.80 -2.08 -6.03
CA HIS A 67 3.72 -2.49 -6.92
C HIS A 67 4.04 -3.81 -7.62
N ILE A 68 5.18 -3.91 -8.30
CA ILE A 68 5.58 -5.10 -9.05
C ILE A 68 5.75 -6.30 -8.12
N ALA A 69 6.43 -6.15 -6.98
CA ALA A 69 6.57 -7.23 -6.00
C ALA A 69 5.22 -7.72 -5.49
N TYR A 70 4.28 -6.81 -5.24
CA TYR A 70 2.94 -7.14 -4.77
C TYR A 70 2.00 -7.65 -5.87
N MET A 71 2.36 -7.55 -7.16
CA MET A 71 1.50 -7.99 -8.26
C MET A 71 1.16 -9.49 -8.20
N ILE A 72 2.01 -10.30 -7.58
CA ILE A 72 1.75 -11.74 -7.36
C ILE A 72 0.49 -11.97 -6.52
N VAL A 73 0.19 -11.09 -5.56
CA VAL A 73 -1.02 -11.19 -4.74
C VAL A 73 -2.26 -11.04 -5.62
N TYR A 74 -2.25 -10.09 -6.55
CA TYR A 74 -3.36 -9.91 -7.49
C TYR A 74 -3.50 -11.12 -8.42
N LEU A 75 -2.39 -11.65 -8.93
CA LEU A 75 -2.39 -12.84 -9.79
C LEU A 75 -2.97 -14.06 -9.07
N LEU A 76 -2.57 -14.30 -7.81
CA LEU A 76 -3.08 -15.42 -7.02
C LEU A 76 -4.55 -15.27 -6.68
N ASN A 77 -5.00 -14.08 -6.30
CA ASN A 77 -6.41 -13.81 -6.06
C ASN A 77 -7.23 -14.07 -7.33
N ASP A 78 -6.74 -13.64 -8.49
CA ASP A 78 -7.38 -13.86 -9.79
C ASP A 78 -7.41 -15.36 -10.17
N LEU A 79 -6.34 -16.12 -9.87
CA LEU A 79 -6.26 -17.58 -10.06
C LEU A 79 -7.24 -18.36 -9.17
N ILE A 80 -7.36 -17.99 -7.89
CA ILE A 80 -8.26 -18.66 -6.95
C ILE A 80 -9.73 -18.28 -7.24
N ASP A 81 -9.99 -17.03 -7.60
CA ASP A 81 -11.33 -16.57 -7.98
C ASP A 81 -11.77 -17.14 -9.35
N TYR A 82 -10.83 -17.45 -10.25
CA TYR A 82 -11.07 -18.15 -11.52
C TYR A 82 -11.78 -19.50 -11.31
N SER A 83 -11.42 -20.24 -10.24
CA SER A 83 -11.97 -21.58 -9.99
C SER A 83 -13.31 -21.58 -9.25
N THR A 84 -13.69 -20.49 -8.58
CA THR A 84 -14.75 -20.52 -7.54
C THR A 84 -16.05 -19.75 -7.82
N ALA A 85 -16.16 -18.97 -8.90
CA ALA A 85 -17.29 -18.04 -9.05
C ALA A 85 -18.49 -18.55 -9.89
N TYR A 86 -19.25 -19.51 -9.38
CA TYR A 86 -20.71 -19.41 -9.45
C TYR A 86 -21.14 -19.14 -8.00
N LEU A 87 -22.09 -18.22 -7.77
CA LEU A 87 -22.62 -17.85 -6.45
C LEU A 87 -21.83 -16.78 -5.67
N SER A 88 -22.09 -15.51 -5.98
CA SER A 88 -22.75 -14.63 -4.99
C SER A 88 -23.03 -13.26 -5.62
N LYS A 89 -24.18 -12.69 -5.24
CA LYS A 89 -24.59 -11.30 -5.48
C LYS A 89 -23.63 -10.33 -4.76
N VAL A 90 -22.36 -10.31 -5.14
CA VAL A 90 -21.40 -9.35 -4.58
C VAL A 90 -21.54 -8.07 -5.38
N ASP A 91 -22.44 -7.21 -4.90
CA ASP A 91 -22.50 -5.79 -5.24
C ASP A 91 -21.24 -5.07 -4.76
N TYR A 92 -20.16 -5.24 -5.52
CA TYR A 92 -19.10 -4.24 -5.63
C TYR A 92 -18.83 -4.05 -7.11
N SER A 93 -19.13 -2.85 -7.62
CA SER A 93 -18.86 -2.39 -8.99
C SER A 93 -17.43 -2.73 -9.47
N PHE A 94 -16.48 -2.85 -8.54
CA PHE A 94 -15.07 -3.16 -8.78
C PHE A 94 -14.75 -4.63 -9.04
N TYR A 95 -15.53 -5.59 -8.50
CA TYR A 95 -15.24 -7.02 -8.70
C TYR A 95 -15.51 -7.44 -10.15
N ARG A 96 -16.49 -6.82 -10.80
CA ARG A 96 -16.80 -7.04 -12.22
C ARG A 96 -15.73 -6.48 -13.17
N LEU A 97 -14.89 -5.56 -12.70
CA LEU A 97 -13.87 -4.89 -13.49
C LEU A 97 -12.50 -5.58 -13.43
N ARG A 98 -12.34 -6.61 -12.59
CA ARG A 98 -11.11 -7.40 -12.64
C ARG A 98 -11.01 -8.11 -14.00
N PRO A 99 -9.82 -8.15 -14.62
CA PRO A 99 -9.64 -8.76 -15.94
C PRO A 99 -10.23 -10.18 -16.02
N VAL A 100 -9.98 -11.04 -15.03
CA VAL A 100 -10.49 -12.43 -15.06
C VAL A 100 -12.03 -12.51 -15.16
N PHE A 101 -12.76 -11.63 -14.48
CA PHE A 101 -14.23 -11.61 -14.57
C PHE A 101 -14.71 -10.98 -15.88
N TYR A 102 -14.09 -9.88 -16.31
CA TYR A 102 -14.46 -9.16 -17.51
C TYR A 102 -14.23 -10.00 -18.78
N PHE A 103 -13.10 -10.69 -18.86
CA PHE A 103 -12.76 -11.59 -19.97
C PHE A 103 -13.36 -12.99 -19.83
N ARG A 104 -14.39 -13.16 -19.00
CA ARG A 104 -15.08 -14.45 -18.80
C ARG A 104 -14.11 -15.61 -18.57
N ARG A 105 -13.08 -15.39 -17.76
CA ARG A 105 -12.07 -16.40 -17.41
C ARG A 105 -11.31 -16.93 -18.61
N ALA A 106 -10.90 -16.06 -19.51
CA ALA A 106 -10.00 -16.46 -20.57
C ALA A 106 -8.59 -16.75 -19.99
N LEU A 107 -8.09 -17.98 -20.18
CA LEU A 107 -6.80 -18.44 -19.67
C LEU A 107 -5.64 -17.51 -20.09
N TRP A 108 -5.70 -16.95 -21.29
CA TRP A 108 -4.65 -16.06 -21.80
C TRP A 108 -4.45 -14.79 -20.97
N ILE A 109 -5.47 -14.31 -20.24
CA ILE A 109 -5.37 -13.15 -19.32
C ILE A 109 -4.51 -13.48 -18.10
N ILE A 110 -4.65 -14.69 -17.60
CA ILE A 110 -3.83 -15.21 -16.49
C ILE A 110 -2.39 -15.35 -16.96
N VAL A 111 -2.18 -15.98 -18.13
CA VAL A 111 -0.85 -16.13 -18.73
C VAL A 111 -0.20 -14.77 -18.97
N TYR A 112 -0.92 -13.80 -19.55
CA TYR A 112 -0.44 -12.44 -19.74
C TYR A 112 -0.04 -11.77 -18.41
N SER A 113 -0.88 -11.87 -17.39
CA SER A 113 -0.60 -11.29 -16.07
C SER A 113 0.61 -11.94 -15.39
N ALA A 114 0.78 -13.26 -15.56
CA ALA A 114 1.93 -14.00 -15.06
C ALA A 114 3.22 -13.58 -15.79
N LEU A 115 3.19 -13.46 -17.11
CA LEU A 115 4.33 -12.99 -17.91
C LEU A 115 4.72 -11.55 -17.54
N LEU A 116 3.75 -10.66 -17.35
CA LEU A 116 4.01 -9.29 -16.91
C LEU A 116 4.68 -9.25 -15.53
N TYR A 117 4.21 -10.07 -14.59
CA TYR A 117 4.83 -10.19 -13.27
C TYR A 117 6.26 -10.73 -13.35
N VAL A 118 6.49 -11.83 -14.07
CA VAL A 118 7.82 -12.43 -14.23
C VAL A 118 8.77 -11.42 -14.87
N THR A 119 8.35 -10.74 -15.94
CA THR A 119 9.15 -9.71 -16.60
C THR A 119 9.50 -8.57 -15.65
N GLY A 120 8.51 -8.07 -14.89
CA GLY A 120 8.73 -7.00 -13.92
C GLY A 120 9.69 -7.40 -12.78
N ILE A 121 9.54 -8.60 -12.22
CA ILE A 121 10.46 -9.11 -11.19
C ILE A 121 11.86 -9.31 -11.77
N THR A 122 11.99 -9.93 -12.94
CA THR A 122 13.29 -10.09 -13.60
C THR A 122 13.97 -8.75 -13.84
N ALA A 123 13.22 -7.74 -14.31
CA ALA A 123 13.75 -6.38 -14.46
C ALA A 123 14.27 -5.84 -13.13
N ILE A 124 13.48 -5.93 -12.05
CA ILE A 124 13.90 -5.50 -10.70
C ILE A 124 15.20 -6.19 -10.26
N LEU A 125 15.27 -7.51 -10.39
CA LEU A 125 16.42 -8.29 -9.94
C LEU A 125 17.71 -7.95 -10.71
N ILE A 126 17.59 -7.58 -11.99
CA ILE A 126 18.72 -7.21 -12.84
C ILE A 126 19.12 -5.74 -12.63
N THR A 127 18.16 -4.83 -12.59
CA THR A 127 18.46 -3.38 -12.59
C THR A 127 18.78 -2.83 -11.22
N ILE A 128 18.28 -3.43 -10.14
CA ILE A 128 18.49 -2.95 -8.78
C ILE A 128 18.96 -4.12 -7.88
N PRO A 129 20.24 -4.52 -7.99
CA PRO A 129 20.74 -5.70 -7.29
C PRO A 129 20.67 -5.58 -5.77
N THR A 130 20.74 -4.36 -5.21
CA THR A 130 20.68 -4.11 -3.75
C THR A 130 19.38 -4.59 -3.10
N ILE A 131 18.26 -4.59 -3.83
CA ILE A 131 16.95 -5.03 -3.32
C ILE A 131 16.59 -6.46 -3.71
N SER A 132 17.44 -7.14 -4.48
CA SER A 132 17.16 -8.47 -5.02
C SER A 132 16.89 -9.50 -3.92
N GLY A 133 17.78 -9.57 -2.92
CA GLY A 133 17.65 -10.45 -1.76
C GLY A 133 16.33 -10.25 -1.00
N PRO A 134 16.03 -9.03 -0.51
CA PRO A 134 14.73 -8.73 0.10
C PRO A 134 13.54 -9.10 -0.79
N THR A 135 13.59 -8.79 -2.09
CA THR A 135 12.50 -9.12 -3.03
C THR A 135 12.25 -10.63 -3.08
N LEU A 136 13.31 -11.43 -3.20
CA LEU A 136 13.21 -12.90 -3.23
C LEU A 136 12.67 -13.48 -1.91
N ILE A 137 12.97 -12.85 -0.77
CA ILE A 137 12.43 -13.26 0.54
C ILE A 137 10.94 -12.92 0.65
N PHE A 138 10.51 -11.74 0.18
CA PHE A 138 9.13 -11.29 0.31
C PHE A 138 8.16 -11.94 -0.68
N ILE A 139 8.63 -12.43 -1.83
CA ILE A 139 7.77 -13.14 -2.81
C ILE A 139 7.05 -14.34 -2.16
N PRO A 140 7.73 -15.31 -1.52
CA PRO A 140 7.07 -16.40 -0.79
C PRO A 140 6.10 -15.90 0.28
N VAL A 141 6.45 -14.84 1.02
CA VAL A 141 5.58 -14.24 2.04
C VAL A 141 4.29 -13.72 1.42
N PHE A 142 4.37 -13.02 0.29
CA PHE A 142 3.20 -12.56 -0.46
C PHE A 142 2.36 -13.71 -0.99
N ILE A 143 2.99 -14.77 -1.51
CA ILE A 143 2.28 -15.95 -1.99
C ILE A 143 1.48 -16.61 -0.87
N VAL A 144 2.14 -16.93 0.25
CA VAL A 144 1.51 -17.61 1.39
C VAL A 144 0.38 -16.76 1.97
N THR A 145 0.64 -15.47 2.21
CA THR A 145 -0.38 -14.58 2.80
C THR A 145 -1.56 -14.33 1.85
N ALA A 146 -1.34 -14.31 0.53
CA ALA A 146 -2.42 -14.21 -0.46
C ALA A 146 -3.32 -15.45 -0.49
N ILE A 147 -2.70 -16.63 -0.48
CA ILE A 147 -3.40 -17.92 -0.41
C ILE A 147 -4.21 -17.99 0.88
N MET A 148 -3.58 -17.74 2.04
CA MET A 148 -4.28 -17.73 3.33
C MET A 148 -5.47 -16.76 3.34
N HIS A 149 -5.30 -15.55 2.80
CA HIS A 149 -6.37 -14.57 2.73
C HIS A 149 -7.54 -15.01 1.86
N SER A 150 -7.25 -15.62 0.71
CA SER A 150 -8.27 -16.06 -0.25
C SER A 150 -9.16 -17.17 0.33
N TYR A 151 -8.59 -18.09 1.11
CA TYR A 151 -9.34 -19.18 1.73
C TYR A 151 -9.95 -18.83 3.10
N ALA A 152 -9.46 -17.77 3.77
CA ALA A 152 -9.93 -17.39 5.09
C ALA A 152 -11.39 -16.87 5.10
N ARG A 153 -12.11 -17.15 6.20
CA ARG A 153 -13.48 -16.69 6.46
C ARG A 153 -13.57 -15.96 7.81
N GLY A 154 -14.63 -15.17 7.99
CA GLY A 154 -14.90 -14.47 9.25
C GLY A 154 -13.73 -13.60 9.73
N ILE A 155 -13.35 -13.75 11.00
CA ILE A 155 -12.28 -12.97 11.63
C ILE A 155 -10.89 -13.30 11.07
N HIS A 156 -10.63 -14.55 10.68
CA HIS A 156 -9.36 -14.95 10.07
C HIS A 156 -9.12 -14.22 8.74
N ARG A 157 -10.19 -13.87 8.01
CA ARG A 157 -10.08 -13.07 6.79
C ARG A 157 -9.62 -11.63 7.07
N ILE A 158 -9.99 -11.07 8.22
CA ILE A 158 -9.49 -9.76 8.67
C ILE A 158 -8.01 -9.87 9.03
N ILE A 159 -7.63 -10.89 9.80
CA ILE A 159 -6.24 -11.09 10.24
C ILE A 159 -5.32 -11.25 9.02
N THR A 160 -5.66 -12.15 8.10
CA THR A 160 -4.88 -12.39 6.88
C THR A 160 -4.83 -11.17 5.96
N PHE A 161 -5.89 -10.35 5.90
CA PHE A 161 -5.88 -9.07 5.21
C PHE A 161 -4.88 -8.08 5.81
N LEU A 162 -4.80 -8.02 7.14
CA LEU A 162 -3.84 -7.19 7.85
C LEU A 162 -2.41 -7.71 7.67
N MET A 163 -2.20 -9.03 7.71
CA MET A 163 -0.89 -9.63 7.44
C MET A 163 -0.40 -9.30 6.02
N LEU A 164 -1.27 -9.39 5.02
CA LEU A 164 -0.97 -9.00 3.63
C LEU A 164 -0.57 -7.53 3.49
N ARG A 165 -1.24 -6.64 4.21
CA ARG A 165 -0.90 -5.21 4.19
C ARG A 165 0.37 -4.92 4.99
N PHE A 166 0.54 -5.57 6.13
CA PHE A 166 1.75 -5.46 6.93
C PHE A 166 2.97 -5.90 6.14
N SER A 167 2.95 -7.07 5.50
CA SER A 167 4.06 -7.51 4.65
C SER A 167 4.34 -6.55 3.50
N LYS A 168 3.32 -5.97 2.87
CA LYS A 168 3.47 -4.94 1.82
C LYS A 168 4.20 -3.70 2.34
N TYR A 169 3.82 -3.22 3.52
CA TYR A 169 4.39 -2.01 4.12
C TYR A 169 5.80 -2.26 4.67
N ILE A 170 6.07 -3.43 5.25
CA ILE A 170 7.44 -3.79 5.67
C ILE A 170 8.34 -3.94 4.45
N TYR A 171 7.90 -4.58 3.36
CA TYR A 171 8.67 -4.62 2.11
C TYR A 171 8.98 -3.21 1.59
N THR A 172 7.98 -2.31 1.63
CA THR A 172 8.16 -0.90 1.25
C THR A 172 9.25 -0.23 2.08
N LEU A 173 9.28 -0.44 3.41
CA LEU A 173 10.31 0.11 4.27
C LEU A 173 11.68 -0.52 4.04
N VAL A 174 11.76 -1.83 3.81
CA VAL A 174 13.03 -2.50 3.52
C VAL A 174 13.60 -1.99 2.20
N ALA A 175 12.77 -1.88 1.15
CA ALA A 175 13.19 -1.32 -0.14
C ALA A 175 13.64 0.14 0.02
N PHE A 176 12.85 0.97 0.72
CA PHE A 176 13.22 2.36 1.01
C PHE A 176 14.55 2.43 1.77
N SER A 177 14.74 1.60 2.79
CA SER A 177 15.96 1.58 3.60
C SER A 177 17.18 1.21 2.79
N MET A 178 17.11 0.13 2.00
CA MET A 178 18.22 -0.32 1.17
C MET A 178 18.59 0.73 0.12
N LEU A 179 17.61 1.43 -0.44
CA LEU A 179 17.86 2.49 -1.42
C LEU A 179 18.41 3.78 -0.78
N SER A 180 18.00 4.11 0.44
CA SER A 180 18.37 5.38 1.11
C SER A 180 19.68 5.27 1.90
N PHE A 181 19.92 4.14 2.54
CA PHE A 181 21.05 3.94 3.46
C PHE A 181 22.07 2.92 2.92
N GLY A 182 21.79 2.25 1.80
CA GLY A 182 22.61 1.14 1.28
C GLY A 182 22.45 -0.18 2.05
N GLU A 183 21.73 -0.17 3.17
CA GLU A 183 21.51 -1.33 4.04
C GLU A 183 20.13 -1.30 4.72
N ILE A 184 19.79 -2.40 5.42
CA ILE A 184 18.57 -2.47 6.24
C ILE A 184 18.85 -1.78 7.58
N ASN A 185 18.50 -0.50 7.66
CA ASN A 185 18.54 0.27 8.90
C ASN A 185 17.39 -0.18 9.81
N THR A 186 17.69 -1.16 10.66
CA THR A 186 16.73 -1.80 11.57
C THR A 186 16.07 -0.77 12.50
N TYR A 187 16.78 0.28 12.89
CA TYR A 187 16.25 1.31 13.77
C TYR A 187 15.17 2.16 13.11
N VAL A 188 15.43 2.67 11.90
CA VAL A 188 14.44 3.40 11.11
C VAL A 188 13.23 2.52 10.79
N LEU A 189 13.47 1.24 10.51
CA LEU A 189 12.42 0.25 10.25
C LEU A 189 11.53 0.05 11.48
N LEU A 190 12.09 -0.18 12.66
CA LEU A 190 11.33 -0.36 13.90
C LEU A 190 10.57 0.91 14.26
N LEU A 191 11.26 2.06 14.27
CA LEU A 191 10.67 3.36 14.60
C LEU A 191 9.45 3.63 13.70
N THR A 192 9.61 3.50 12.38
CA THR A 192 8.52 3.73 11.42
C THR A 192 7.41 2.67 11.57
N THR A 193 7.76 1.41 11.83
CA THR A 193 6.76 0.35 11.97
C THR A 193 5.82 0.64 13.14
N PHE A 194 6.39 1.00 14.29
CA PHE A 194 5.63 1.32 15.49
C PHE A 194 4.96 2.69 15.41
N SER A 195 5.56 3.67 14.75
CA SER A 195 5.01 5.02 14.72
C SER A 195 3.94 5.24 13.64
N ILE A 196 3.95 4.53 12.51
CA ILE A 196 2.96 4.74 11.43
C ILE A 196 2.32 3.47 10.90
N ILE A 197 3.07 2.39 10.66
CA ILE A 197 2.50 1.19 10.01
C ILE A 197 1.43 0.53 10.88
N ILE A 198 1.76 0.22 12.14
CA ILE A 198 0.81 -0.41 13.07
C ILE A 198 -0.42 0.51 13.30
N PRO A 199 -0.26 1.81 13.60
CA PRO A 199 -1.38 2.75 13.66
C PRO A 199 -2.26 2.76 12.40
N TYR A 200 -1.65 2.79 11.21
CA TYR A 200 -2.36 2.82 9.94
C TYR A 200 -3.13 1.52 9.69
N LEU A 201 -2.53 0.38 10.01
CA LEU A 201 -3.19 -0.93 9.90
C LEU A 201 -4.38 -1.05 10.84
N ALA A 202 -4.22 -0.63 12.10
CA ALA A 202 -5.29 -0.61 13.08
C ALA A 202 -6.47 0.24 12.59
N TYR A 203 -6.22 1.45 12.09
CA TYR A 203 -7.26 2.29 11.49
C TYR A 203 -7.93 1.59 10.29
N SER A 204 -7.14 1.01 9.39
CA SER A 204 -7.67 0.35 8.20
C SER A 204 -8.50 -0.91 8.51
N SER A 205 -8.18 -1.61 9.60
CA SER A 205 -8.92 -2.77 10.09
C SER A 205 -10.36 -2.42 10.48
N THR A 206 -10.55 -1.27 11.15
CA THR A 206 -11.89 -0.82 11.58
C THR A 206 -12.79 -0.55 10.38
N GLY A 207 -12.24 0.06 9.32
CA GLY A 207 -12.96 0.30 8.08
C GLY A 207 -13.36 -1.00 7.38
N TYR A 208 -12.45 -1.96 7.30
CA TYR A 208 -12.72 -3.26 6.67
C TYR A 208 -13.76 -4.08 7.45
N SER A 209 -13.66 -4.14 8.79
CA SER A 209 -14.63 -4.85 9.64
C SER A 209 -16.05 -4.27 9.54
N ARG A 210 -16.18 -2.93 9.46
CA ARG A 210 -17.47 -2.25 9.25
C ARG A 210 -18.08 -2.60 7.89
N LEU A 211 -17.27 -2.57 6.82
CA LEU A 211 -17.73 -2.91 5.46
C LEU A 211 -18.22 -4.36 5.34
N LYS A 212 -17.70 -5.27 6.16
CA LYS A 212 -18.12 -6.67 6.19
C LYS A 212 -19.27 -6.95 7.17
N GLY A 213 -19.85 -5.93 7.80
CA GLY A 213 -20.99 -6.08 8.69
C GLY A 213 -20.69 -6.90 9.96
N LEU A 214 -19.41 -7.10 10.29
CA LEU A 214 -19.01 -7.85 11.48
C LEU A 214 -19.26 -6.95 12.70
N LYS A 215 -20.33 -7.24 13.47
CA LYS A 215 -20.67 -6.55 14.73
C LYS A 215 -19.58 -6.78 15.76
N THR A 216 -18.55 -5.94 15.73
CA THR A 216 -17.34 -6.07 16.56
C THR A 216 -17.15 -4.80 17.39
N ARG A 217 -18.15 -4.49 18.23
CA ARG A 217 -18.13 -3.31 19.12
C ARG A 217 -16.87 -3.27 20.00
N SER A 218 -16.42 -4.42 20.51
CA SER A 218 -15.20 -4.54 21.33
C SER A 218 -13.91 -4.30 20.53
N LEU A 219 -13.84 -4.74 19.26
CA LEU A 219 -12.65 -4.55 18.43
C LEU A 219 -12.42 -3.08 18.06
N ASN A 220 -13.48 -2.26 18.00
CA ASN A 220 -13.33 -0.83 17.72
C ASN A 220 -12.53 -0.11 18.81
N GLY A 221 -12.79 -0.39 20.09
CA GLY A 221 -12.05 0.21 21.20
C GLY A 221 -10.57 -0.20 21.20
N ILE A 222 -10.31 -1.50 21.00
CA ILE A 222 -8.94 -2.05 20.89
C ILE A 222 -8.20 -1.41 19.70
N ALA A 223 -8.86 -1.22 18.57
CA ALA A 223 -8.27 -0.61 17.39
C ALA A 223 -7.90 0.88 17.55
N TYR A 224 -8.50 1.60 18.50
CA TYR A 224 -8.07 2.96 18.85
C TYR A 224 -6.94 2.99 19.89
N LEU A 225 -6.85 1.97 20.76
CA LEU A 225 -5.75 1.81 21.72
C LEU A 225 -4.44 1.39 21.07
N ILE A 226 -4.49 0.52 20.05
CA ILE A 226 -3.30 0.02 19.34
C ILE A 226 -2.40 1.16 18.81
N PRO A 227 -2.93 2.19 18.10
CA PRO A 227 -2.14 3.34 17.68
C PRO A 227 -1.39 4.02 18.82
N VAL A 228 -2.07 4.27 19.93
CA VAL A 228 -1.50 4.96 21.11
C VAL A 228 -0.40 4.11 21.72
N LEU A 229 -0.67 2.83 21.98
CA LEU A 229 0.33 1.90 22.54
C LEU A 229 1.52 1.71 21.62
N SER A 230 1.30 1.67 20.30
CA SER A 230 2.37 1.52 19.31
C SER A 230 3.30 2.73 19.28
N ILE A 231 2.75 3.96 19.31
CA ILE A 231 3.56 5.18 19.39
C ILE A 231 4.30 5.25 20.74
N LEU A 232 3.64 4.87 21.83
CA LEU A 232 4.27 4.79 23.16
C LEU A 232 5.41 3.78 23.22
N MET A 233 5.39 2.71 22.40
CA MET A 233 6.51 1.78 22.25
C MET A 233 7.62 2.31 21.34
N ALA A 234 7.28 3.12 20.34
CA ALA A 234 8.25 3.71 19.42
C ALA A 234 9.26 4.62 20.12
N ILE A 235 8.81 5.39 21.14
CA ILE A 235 9.64 6.33 21.90
C ILE A 235 10.75 5.61 22.70
N PRO A 236 10.48 4.67 23.62
CA PRO A 236 11.52 3.98 24.38
C PRO A 236 12.42 3.12 23.49
N LEU A 237 11.90 2.56 22.39
CA LEU A 237 12.73 1.89 21.39
C LEU A 237 13.69 2.88 20.72
N GLY A 238 13.22 4.06 20.33
CA GLY A 238 14.09 5.11 19.79
C GLY A 238 15.15 5.56 20.78
N MET A 239 14.80 5.75 22.06
CA MET A 239 15.75 6.17 23.09
C MET A 239 16.84 5.12 23.33
N THR A 240 16.45 3.84 23.46
CA THR A 240 17.38 2.75 23.77
C THR A 240 18.27 2.37 22.58
N LEU A 241 17.72 2.39 21.36
CA LEU A 241 18.41 1.91 20.19
C LEU A 241 19.21 3.00 19.45
N LEU A 242 18.70 4.24 19.44
CA LEU A 242 19.32 5.35 18.69
C LEU A 242 20.00 6.38 19.60
N GLY A 243 19.79 6.34 20.91
CA GLY A 243 20.38 7.30 21.85
C GLY A 243 19.81 8.72 21.77
N TYR A 244 18.73 8.95 21.01
CA TYR A 244 18.06 10.26 20.98
C TYR A 244 17.30 10.56 22.26
N SER A 245 17.25 11.84 22.61
CA SER A 245 16.39 12.29 23.72
C SER A 245 14.92 12.08 23.39
N ILE A 246 14.08 12.00 24.42
CA ILE A 246 12.63 11.93 24.26
C ILE A 246 12.08 13.11 23.46
N PHE A 247 12.66 14.31 23.63
CA PHE A 247 12.23 15.52 22.94
C PHE A 247 12.54 15.48 21.45
N ASP A 248 13.72 14.97 21.06
CA ASP A 248 14.10 14.85 19.65
C ASP A 248 13.20 13.84 18.92
N LEU A 249 12.92 12.70 19.58
CA LEU A 249 12.02 11.68 19.04
C LEU A 249 10.59 12.22 18.92
N LEU A 250 10.05 12.86 19.96
CA LEU A 250 8.72 13.47 19.90
C LEU A 250 8.64 14.51 18.79
N ARG A 251 9.64 15.40 18.67
CA ARG A 251 9.71 16.40 17.60
C ARG A 251 9.69 15.74 16.23
N ALA A 252 10.55 14.74 15.99
CA ALA A 252 10.63 14.06 14.70
C ALA A 252 9.31 13.36 14.33
N LEU A 253 8.72 12.62 15.28
CA LEU A 253 7.43 11.95 15.08
C LEU A 253 6.31 12.96 14.80
N LEU A 254 6.23 14.04 15.57
CA LEU A 254 5.24 15.11 15.36
C LEU A 254 5.42 15.77 14.00
N CYS A 255 6.65 16.07 13.56
CA CYS A 255 6.91 16.59 12.22
C CYS A 255 6.37 15.66 11.13
N GLY A 256 6.63 14.35 11.22
CA GLY A 256 6.08 13.38 10.27
C GLY A 256 4.55 13.37 10.26
N TYR A 257 3.92 13.43 11.43
CA TYR A 257 2.46 13.45 11.55
C TYR A 257 1.83 14.75 11.02
N PHE A 258 2.37 15.91 11.38
CA PHE A 258 1.83 17.22 10.98
C PHE A 258 2.07 17.51 9.50
N TYR A 259 3.22 17.12 8.96
CA TYR A 259 3.54 17.46 7.58
C TYR A 259 3.04 16.43 6.57
N ILE A 260 3.00 15.15 6.92
CA ILE A 260 2.57 14.10 5.99
C ILE A 260 1.17 13.58 6.35
N ILE A 261 1.00 13.02 7.55
CA ILE A 261 -0.22 12.24 7.86
C ILE A 261 -1.48 13.11 7.92
N LEU A 262 -1.41 14.26 8.58
CA LEU A 262 -2.55 15.15 8.76
C LEU A 262 -3.01 15.73 7.40
N PRO A 263 -2.14 16.33 6.56
CA PRO A 263 -2.54 16.83 5.24
C PRO A 263 -3.12 15.75 4.33
N LEU A 264 -2.50 14.57 4.27
CA LEU A 264 -3.01 13.46 3.47
C LEU A 264 -4.38 12.98 3.95
N THR A 265 -4.60 12.95 5.27
CA THR A 265 -5.89 12.60 5.85
C THR A 265 -6.95 13.65 5.51
N ILE A 266 -6.62 14.93 5.61
CA ILE A 266 -7.52 16.05 5.24
C ILE A 266 -7.91 15.92 3.77
N VAL A 267 -6.95 15.80 2.85
CA VAL A 267 -7.21 15.63 1.42
C VAL A 267 -8.13 14.43 1.17
N ARG A 268 -7.83 13.29 1.79
CA ARG A 268 -8.64 12.08 1.62
C ARG A 268 -10.09 12.28 2.09
N GLN A 269 -10.31 13.01 3.18
CA GLN A 269 -11.67 13.31 3.67
C GLN A 269 -12.36 14.35 2.79
N MET A 270 -11.63 15.38 2.34
CA MET A 270 -12.15 16.38 1.41
C MET A 270 -12.58 15.75 0.09
N LEU A 271 -11.84 14.78 -0.45
CA LEU A 271 -12.21 14.05 -1.67
C LEU A 271 -13.39 13.09 -1.47
N ARG A 272 -13.59 12.56 -0.25
CA ARG A 272 -14.73 11.68 0.07
C ARG A 272 -16.07 12.40 0.07
N ARG A 273 -16.11 13.68 0.46
CA ARG A 273 -17.34 14.48 0.52
C ARG A 273 -18.03 14.64 -0.85
N PRO A 274 -17.35 15.11 -1.92
CA PRO A 274 -17.96 15.29 -3.24
C PRO A 274 -18.05 13.99 -4.05
N LEU A 275 -17.14 13.03 -3.85
CA LEU A 275 -17.06 11.81 -4.68
C LEU A 275 -17.72 10.57 -4.06
N GLY A 276 -18.40 10.72 -2.92
CA GLY A 276 -19.15 9.66 -2.25
C GLY A 276 -18.31 8.76 -1.34
N ALA A 277 -18.85 8.45 -0.17
CA ALA A 277 -18.14 7.74 0.90
C ALA A 277 -18.26 6.19 0.84
N VAL A 278 -19.35 5.64 0.30
CA VAL A 278 -19.74 4.24 0.58
C VAL A 278 -19.74 3.33 -0.64
N ASN A 279 -20.05 3.82 -1.84
CA ASN A 279 -19.95 3.05 -3.10
C ASN A 279 -19.84 4.00 -4.31
N PRO A 280 -18.67 4.63 -4.53
CA PRO A 280 -18.49 5.46 -5.72
C PRO A 280 -18.67 4.61 -6.98
N THR A 281 -19.26 5.20 -8.02
CA THR A 281 -19.14 4.62 -9.37
C THR A 281 -17.65 4.49 -9.72
N PHE A 282 -17.31 3.58 -10.63
CA PHE A 282 -15.91 3.31 -10.99
C PHE A 282 -15.12 4.59 -11.31
N TYR A 283 -15.71 5.47 -12.11
CA TYR A 283 -15.09 6.75 -12.50
C TYR A 283 -14.82 7.66 -11.30
N HIS A 284 -15.74 7.75 -10.34
CA HIS A 284 -15.54 8.56 -9.12
C HIS A 284 -14.45 7.97 -8.22
N HIS A 285 -14.32 6.64 -8.19
CA HIS A 285 -13.26 5.98 -7.44
C HIS A 285 -11.88 6.23 -8.05
N LEU A 286 -11.75 6.02 -9.35
CA LEU A 286 -10.50 6.24 -10.07
C LEU A 286 -10.09 7.72 -9.99
N LEU A 287 -11.04 8.65 -10.12
CA LEU A 287 -10.80 10.08 -9.92
C LEU A 287 -10.31 10.37 -8.50
N ARG A 288 -10.96 9.79 -7.48
CA ARG A 288 -10.55 9.95 -6.08
C ARG A 288 -9.14 9.43 -5.83
N LEU A 289 -8.77 8.29 -6.40
CA LEU A 289 -7.41 7.75 -6.30
C LEU A 289 -6.41 8.62 -7.06
N SER A 290 -6.74 9.08 -8.26
CA SER A 290 -5.86 9.92 -9.07
C SER A 290 -5.57 11.25 -8.37
N LEU A 291 -6.62 11.94 -7.90
CA LEU A 291 -6.48 13.18 -7.13
C LEU A 291 -5.77 12.95 -5.80
N GLY A 292 -6.07 11.83 -5.13
CA GLY A 292 -5.39 11.44 -3.89
C GLY A 292 -3.90 11.20 -4.09
N PHE A 293 -3.51 10.54 -5.18
CA PHE A 293 -2.12 10.31 -5.56
C PHE A 293 -1.41 11.62 -5.89
N VAL A 294 -2.00 12.46 -6.76
CA VAL A 294 -1.41 13.76 -7.13
C VAL A 294 -1.22 14.63 -5.89
N ALA A 295 -2.24 14.76 -5.05
CA ALA A 295 -2.12 15.52 -3.82
C ALA A 295 -1.09 14.91 -2.86
N ALA A 296 -1.04 13.59 -2.73
CA ALA A 296 -0.08 12.94 -1.85
C ALA A 296 1.37 13.16 -2.30
N PHE A 297 1.61 13.02 -3.59
CA PHE A 297 2.90 13.29 -4.20
C PHE A 297 3.29 14.75 -4.02
N SER A 298 2.42 15.70 -4.43
CA SER A 298 2.69 17.14 -4.33
C SER A 298 2.93 17.62 -2.89
N ILE A 299 2.14 17.15 -1.92
CA ILE A 299 2.35 17.47 -0.49
C ILE A 299 3.70 16.93 -0.03
N SER A 300 4.05 15.70 -0.39
CA SER A 300 5.32 15.10 0.01
C SER A 300 6.49 15.89 -0.54
N ILE A 301 6.46 16.24 -1.84
CA ILE A 301 7.51 17.06 -2.47
C ILE A 301 7.61 18.44 -1.83
N LEU A 302 6.49 19.13 -1.63
CA LEU A 302 6.47 20.46 -1.01
C LEU A 302 7.03 20.45 0.41
N VAL A 303 6.64 19.47 1.22
CA VAL A 303 7.13 19.33 2.59
C VAL A 303 8.63 19.05 2.60
N ILE A 304 9.10 18.15 1.73
CA ILE A 304 10.52 17.78 1.65
C ILE A 304 11.38 18.95 1.16
N LEU A 305 10.83 19.81 0.29
CA LEU A 305 11.44 21.06 -0.15
C LEU A 305 11.62 22.09 0.98
N LEU A 306 10.68 22.10 1.92
CA LEU A 306 10.65 23.07 3.02
C LEU A 306 11.35 22.57 4.30
N SER A 307 11.81 21.31 4.32
CA SER A 307 12.46 20.62 5.45
C SER A 307 13.94 20.35 5.22
#